data_AF-A0ABD6BJ13-F1
#
_entry.id   AF-A0ABD6BJ13-F1
#
_cell.length_a   1.000
_cell.length_b   1.000
_cell.length_c   1.000
_cell.angle_alpha   90.00
_cell.angle_beta   90.00
_cell.angle_gamma   90.00
#
_symmetry.space_group_name_H-M   'P 1'
#
loop_
_entity.id
_entity.type
_entity.pdbx_description
1 polymer ?
#
loop_
_entity_poly.entity_id
_entity_poly.type
_entity_poly.pdbx_seq_one_letter_code
_entity_poly.pdbx_strand_id
1 'polypeptide(L)'
;MDRGANEDERWIFYDNGGDWQHVFKYGWRRREQEDEVLVQRASNRNDLRIGFYHRMGDNSNRDTAVQDRELRFNFRCMGSNPTAFRDIYNEEFDKRVRSIEDCLESTNAATTGEKRTMIRGTYPIRVDEHDGFFEAYTAALNDAFVEFVVDNSDLVQTLGDAFDDSVEAYR
;
A
#
# COMPACT_ATOMS: atom_id res chain seq x y z
N MET A 1 4.77 25.99 -15.38
CA MET A 1 4.25 24.70 -14.88
C MET A 1 5.03 24.38 -13.64
N ASP A 2 4.34 24.41 -12.51
CA ASP A 2 4.90 24.10 -11.21
C ASP A 2 5.29 22.61 -11.18
N ARG A 3 6.57 22.31 -10.97
CA ARG A 3 7.06 20.93 -10.89
C ARG A 3 6.69 20.28 -9.55
N GLY A 4 6.39 21.07 -8.52
CA GLY A 4 6.06 20.56 -7.18
C GLY A 4 4.71 19.86 -7.12
N ALA A 5 3.66 20.48 -7.68
CA ALA A 5 2.29 19.94 -7.64
C ALA A 5 2.13 18.57 -8.35
N ASN A 6 3.01 18.23 -9.29
CA ASN A 6 2.92 16.99 -10.08
C ASN A 6 3.73 15.83 -9.47
N GLU A 7 4.67 16.12 -8.56
CA GLU A 7 5.42 15.06 -7.88
C GLU A 7 4.61 14.41 -6.77
N ASP A 8 3.71 15.15 -6.11
CA ASP A 8 2.86 14.60 -5.06
C ASP A 8 1.86 13.56 -5.60
N GLU A 9 1.40 13.68 -6.84
CA GLU A 9 0.50 12.67 -7.46
C GLU A 9 1.24 11.46 -8.05
N ARG A 10 2.57 11.43 -7.99
CA ARG A 10 3.36 10.35 -8.59
C ARG A 10 3.22 9.05 -7.79
N TRP A 11 2.88 7.97 -8.49
CA TRP A 11 2.88 6.60 -7.96
C TRP A 11 4.04 5.77 -8.53
N ILE A 12 4.60 4.91 -7.68
CA ILE A 12 5.75 4.05 -7.99
C ILE A 12 5.32 2.60 -7.85
N PHE A 13 5.23 1.90 -8.98
CA PHE A 13 5.08 0.45 -9.04
C PHE A 13 6.46 -0.18 -8.95
N TYR A 14 6.64 -1.03 -7.95
CA TYR A 14 7.92 -1.66 -7.65
C TYR A 14 7.77 -3.18 -7.68
N ASP A 15 8.26 -3.76 -8.77
CA ASP A 15 8.45 -5.20 -8.95
C ASP A 15 9.95 -5.51 -8.94
N ASN A 16 10.38 -6.38 -8.03
CA ASN A 16 11.77 -6.85 -7.97
C ASN A 16 11.94 -8.33 -8.35
N GLY A 17 10.96 -8.91 -9.06
CA GLY A 17 10.90 -10.32 -9.42
C GLY A 17 10.62 -11.23 -8.22
N GLY A 18 10.24 -10.67 -7.08
CA GLY A 18 9.89 -11.40 -5.86
C GLY A 18 8.38 -11.57 -5.69
N ASP A 19 7.99 -12.26 -4.62
CA ASP A 19 6.58 -12.45 -4.25
C ASP A 19 5.89 -11.13 -3.83
N TRP A 20 6.67 -10.10 -3.48
CA TRP A 20 6.14 -8.82 -3.01
C TRP A 20 6.10 -7.79 -4.14
N GLN A 21 4.88 -7.42 -4.53
CA GLN A 21 4.63 -6.43 -5.56
C GLN A 21 4.06 -5.19 -4.89
N HIS A 22 4.80 -4.09 -4.91
CA HIS A 22 4.49 -2.92 -4.10
C HIS A 22 4.08 -1.71 -4.94
N VAL A 23 3.19 -0.89 -4.37
CA VAL A 23 2.74 0.38 -4.93
C VAL A 23 2.90 1.47 -3.87
N PHE A 24 3.66 2.51 -4.18
CA PHE A 24 3.98 3.60 -3.26
C PHE A 24 3.58 4.94 -3.85
N LYS A 25 3.00 5.83 -3.04
CA LYS A 25 2.96 7.25 -3.36
C LYS A 25 4.35 7.85 -3.22
N TYR A 26 4.73 8.75 -4.12
CA TYR A 26 5.91 9.59 -3.89
C TYR A 26 5.73 10.34 -2.58
N GLY A 27 6.73 10.26 -1.70
CA GLY A 27 6.53 10.66 -0.31
C GLY A 27 6.67 9.51 0.68
N TRP A 28 6.08 8.36 0.36
CA TRP A 28 5.92 7.23 1.29
C TRP A 28 7.15 6.36 1.47
N ARG A 29 8.30 6.84 1.01
CA ARG A 29 9.59 6.27 1.30
C ARG A 29 10.57 7.39 1.61
N ARG A 30 11.12 7.34 2.82
CA ARG A 30 12.01 8.38 3.38
C ARG A 30 13.32 7.75 3.83
N ARG A 31 14.39 8.53 3.77
CA ARG A 31 15.61 8.20 4.50
C ARG A 31 15.32 8.28 6.00
N GLU A 32 15.85 7.32 6.75
CA GLU A 32 15.58 7.20 8.19
C GLU A 32 15.98 8.45 8.99
N GLN A 33 17.15 9.03 8.72
CA GLN A 33 17.73 10.12 9.52
C GLN A 33 17.89 11.43 8.72
N GLU A 34 17.34 11.52 7.51
CA GLU A 34 17.48 12.70 6.66
C GLU A 34 16.14 12.98 5.96
N ASP A 35 15.91 14.23 5.56
CA ASP A 35 14.69 14.66 4.87
C ASP A 35 14.57 14.17 3.41
N GLU A 36 15.45 13.27 2.99
CA GLU A 36 15.47 12.74 1.63
C GLU A 36 14.26 11.85 1.32
N VAL A 37 13.58 12.17 0.23
CA VAL A 37 12.54 11.34 -0.40
C VAL A 37 13.19 10.32 -1.33
N LEU A 38 12.90 9.03 -1.13
CA LEU A 38 13.52 7.95 -1.88
C LEU A 38 12.54 7.34 -2.88
N VAL A 39 12.90 7.33 -4.17
CA VAL A 39 12.13 6.61 -5.21
C VAL A 39 12.47 5.12 -5.23
N GLN A 40 13.71 4.77 -4.88
CA GLN A 40 14.20 3.39 -4.80
C GLN A 40 14.59 3.02 -3.38
N ARG A 41 14.78 1.73 -3.12
CA ARG A 41 15.23 1.30 -1.80
C ARG A 41 16.67 1.77 -1.59
N ALA A 42 16.97 2.28 -0.41
CA ALA A 42 18.34 2.67 -0.11
C ALA A 42 19.28 1.45 -0.08
N SER A 43 20.50 1.62 -0.57
CA SER A 43 21.51 0.55 -0.68
C SER A 43 21.86 -0.06 0.68
N ASN A 44 21.87 0.76 1.73
CA ASN A 44 22.12 0.38 3.12
C ASN A 44 20.83 0.10 3.93
N ARG A 45 19.65 0.09 3.28
CA ARG A 45 18.36 -0.32 3.85
C ARG A 45 17.84 0.47 5.07
N ASN A 46 18.41 1.63 5.39
CA ASN A 46 17.85 2.59 6.35
C ASN A 46 16.80 3.50 5.67
N ASP A 47 15.78 2.87 5.10
CA ASP A 47 14.60 3.55 4.53
C ASP A 47 13.35 3.22 5.34
N LEU A 48 12.54 4.23 5.62
CA LEU A 48 11.22 4.13 6.24
C LEU A 48 10.18 4.13 5.14
N ARG A 49 9.20 3.22 5.21
CA ARG A 49 8.20 3.10 4.14
C ARG A 49 6.88 2.47 4.56
N ILE A 50 5.82 3.00 3.99
CA ILE A 50 4.47 2.44 4.00
C ILE A 50 4.05 2.19 2.55
N GLY A 51 2.95 1.49 2.31
CA GLY A 51 2.40 1.40 0.96
C GLY A 51 1.53 0.18 0.73
N PHE A 52 0.96 0.15 -0.46
CA PHE A 52 0.13 -0.95 -0.91
C PHE A 52 0.97 -2.09 -1.45
N TYR A 53 0.39 -3.28 -1.45
CA TYR A 53 1.00 -4.46 -2.04
C TYR A 53 -0.01 -5.52 -2.42
N HIS A 54 0.34 -6.29 -3.44
CA HIS A 54 -0.24 -7.59 -3.74
C HIS A 54 0.86 -8.65 -3.80
N ARG A 55 0.48 -9.92 -3.72
CA ARG A 55 1.40 -11.06 -3.72
C ARG A 55 0.83 -12.18 -4.56
N MET A 56 1.69 -12.93 -5.25
CA MET A 56 1.30 -14.03 -6.17
C MET A 56 2.16 -15.29 -6.05
N GLY A 57 3.08 -15.33 -5.08
CA GLY A 57 3.92 -16.49 -4.82
C GLY A 57 3.17 -17.65 -4.18
N ASP A 58 3.78 -18.84 -4.30
CA ASP A 58 3.18 -20.13 -3.96
C ASP A 58 2.73 -20.25 -2.49
N ASN A 59 3.36 -19.52 -1.56
CA ASN A 59 3.03 -19.53 -0.12
C ASN A 59 2.34 -18.24 0.35
N SER A 60 1.76 -17.46 -0.56
CA SER A 60 1.10 -16.20 -0.23
C SER A 60 -0.37 -16.22 -0.66
N ASN A 61 -0.68 -15.70 -1.85
CA ASN A 61 -2.05 -15.59 -2.35
C ASN A 61 -2.22 -16.29 -3.70
N ARG A 62 -1.30 -17.17 -4.13
CA ARG A 62 -1.47 -17.89 -5.40
C ARG A 62 -2.75 -18.70 -5.43
N ASP A 63 -3.03 -19.50 -4.40
CA ASP A 63 -4.25 -20.31 -4.36
C ASP A 63 -5.50 -19.43 -4.26
N THR A 64 -5.47 -18.37 -3.44
CA THR A 64 -6.56 -17.39 -3.38
C THR A 64 -6.83 -16.74 -4.74
N ALA A 65 -5.79 -16.38 -5.49
CA ALA A 65 -5.97 -15.75 -6.78
C ALA A 65 -6.42 -16.75 -7.85
N VAL A 66 -5.82 -17.94 -7.92
CA VAL A 66 -6.05 -18.90 -8.99
C VAL A 66 -7.29 -19.76 -8.75
N GLN A 67 -7.47 -20.25 -7.52
CA GLN A 67 -8.57 -21.14 -7.13
C GLN A 67 -9.79 -20.34 -6.67
N ASP A 68 -9.61 -19.45 -5.69
CA ASP A 68 -10.72 -18.67 -5.11
C ASP A 68 -11.12 -17.48 -6.00
N ARG A 69 -10.33 -17.18 -7.04
CA ARG A 69 -10.55 -16.06 -7.97
C ARG A 69 -10.62 -14.72 -7.24
N GLU A 70 -9.74 -14.52 -6.27
CA GLU A 70 -9.68 -13.28 -5.49
C GLU A 70 -8.28 -12.63 -5.52
N LEU A 71 -8.24 -11.36 -5.89
CA LEU A 71 -7.08 -10.50 -5.67
C LEU A 71 -7.15 -9.91 -4.26
N ARG A 72 -6.06 -10.05 -3.51
CA ARG A 72 -5.85 -9.30 -2.26
C ARG A 72 -4.90 -8.13 -2.47
N PHE A 73 -5.42 -6.92 -2.37
CA PHE A 73 -4.67 -5.68 -2.41
C PHE A 73 -4.63 -5.10 -1.00
N ASN A 74 -3.44 -5.01 -0.41
CA ASN A 74 -3.28 -4.75 1.02
C ASN A 74 -2.46 -3.50 1.27
N PHE A 75 -2.62 -2.88 2.43
CA PHE A 75 -1.78 -1.78 2.90
C PHE A 75 -1.01 -2.17 4.18
N ARG A 76 0.22 -1.66 4.34
CA ARG A 76 0.97 -1.84 5.58
C ARG A 76 2.06 -0.79 5.81
N CYS A 77 2.46 -0.67 7.07
CA CYS A 77 3.84 -0.32 7.42
C CYS A 77 4.77 -1.49 7.09
N MET A 78 5.77 -1.24 6.25
CA MET A 78 6.57 -2.32 5.68
C MET A 78 7.36 -3.05 6.76
N GLY A 79 7.39 -4.38 6.68
CA GLY A 79 8.02 -5.23 7.68
C GLY A 79 9.54 -5.03 7.81
N SER A 80 10.18 -4.38 6.84
CA SER A 80 11.62 -4.06 6.91
C SER A 80 11.94 -2.79 7.71
N ASN A 81 10.94 -2.00 8.09
CA ASN A 81 11.18 -0.80 8.90
C ASN A 81 11.67 -1.19 10.31
N PRO A 82 12.44 -0.32 10.98
CA PRO A 82 12.83 -0.49 12.38
C PRO A 82 11.61 -0.79 13.27
N THR A 83 11.77 -1.64 14.28
CA THR A 83 10.66 -2.03 15.17
C THR A 83 10.02 -0.81 15.82
N ALA A 84 10.82 0.09 16.37
CA ALA A 84 10.34 1.32 17.01
C ALA A 84 9.52 2.19 16.04
N PHE A 85 9.97 2.36 14.79
CA PHE A 85 9.19 3.09 13.78
C PHE A 85 7.85 2.40 13.48
N ARG A 86 7.82 1.06 13.38
CA ARG A 86 6.56 0.34 13.15
C ARG A 86 5.60 0.51 14.33
N ASP A 87 6.11 0.52 15.56
CA ASP A 87 5.27 0.72 16.74
C ASP A 87 4.66 2.13 16.74
N ILE A 88 5.45 3.16 16.47
CA ILE A 88 4.98 4.54 16.28
C ILE A 88 3.91 4.61 15.19
N TYR A 89 4.17 4.04 14.01
CA TYR A 89 3.21 4.09 12.91
C TYR A 89 1.91 3.35 13.22
N ASN A 90 1.97 2.22 13.93
CA ASN A 90 0.75 1.53 14.35
C ASN A 90 -0.08 2.42 15.28
N GLU A 91 0.55 3.14 16.21
CA GLU A 91 -0.15 4.09 17.08
C GLU A 91 -0.76 5.26 16.28
N GLU A 92 -0.03 5.83 15.32
CA GLU A 92 -0.55 6.91 14.47
C GLU A 92 -1.70 6.47 13.56
N PHE A 93 -1.65 5.22 13.07
CA PHE A 93 -2.75 4.61 12.34
C PHE A 93 -3.97 4.37 13.24
N ASP A 94 -3.76 3.80 14.44
CA ASP A 94 -4.84 3.48 15.38
C ASP A 94 -5.57 4.75 15.85
N LYS A 95 -4.86 5.87 16.03
CA LYS A 95 -5.47 7.19 16.31
C LYS A 95 -6.43 7.64 15.21
N ARG A 96 -6.22 7.20 13.99
CA ARG A 96 -6.97 7.58 12.78
C ARG A 96 -7.91 6.48 12.28
N VAL A 97 -8.01 5.35 12.98
CA VAL A 97 -8.70 4.14 12.49
C VAL A 97 -10.15 4.42 12.07
N ARG A 98 -10.87 5.28 12.81
CA ARG A 98 -12.25 5.65 12.45
C ARG A 98 -12.32 6.40 11.12
N SER A 99 -11.50 7.43 10.94
CA SER A 99 -11.43 8.17 9.67
C SER A 99 -11.04 7.25 8.50
N ILE A 100 -10.13 6.30 8.76
CA ILE A 100 -9.73 5.29 7.77
C ILE A 100 -10.92 4.39 7.44
N GLU A 101 -11.64 3.88 8.44
CA GLU A 101 -12.82 3.05 8.25
C GLU A 101 -13.93 3.79 7.48
N ASP A 102 -14.20 5.06 7.82
CA ASP A 102 -15.15 5.91 7.10
C ASP A 102 -14.78 6.03 5.61
N CYS A 103 -13.49 6.17 5.29
CA CYS A 103 -13.02 6.20 3.89
C CYS A 103 -13.20 4.85 3.19
N LEU A 104 -13.20 3.73 3.93
CA LEU A 104 -13.29 2.39 3.37
C LEU A 104 -14.73 1.87 3.23
N GLU A 105 -15.73 2.49 3.88
CA GLU A 105 -17.12 2.01 3.88
C GLU A 105 -17.74 1.78 2.49
N SER A 106 -17.31 2.58 1.50
CA SER A 106 -17.80 2.50 0.11
C SER A 106 -16.92 1.64 -0.81
N THR A 107 -15.90 0.98 -0.25
CA THR A 107 -14.88 0.23 -0.98
C THR A 107 -15.02 -1.28 -0.72
N ASN A 108 -14.27 -2.09 -1.47
CA ASN A 108 -14.13 -3.54 -1.24
C ASN A 108 -13.08 -3.87 -0.18
N ALA A 109 -12.81 -2.93 0.73
CA ALA A 109 -11.72 -3.03 1.69
C ALA A 109 -12.14 -2.74 3.12
N ALA A 110 -11.35 -3.27 4.06
CA ALA A 110 -11.55 -3.06 5.48
C ALA A 110 -10.22 -3.04 6.23
N THR A 111 -10.22 -2.38 7.38
CA THR A 111 -9.19 -2.57 8.40
C THR A 111 -9.19 -4.03 8.88
N THR A 112 -8.03 -4.58 9.20
CA THR A 112 -7.93 -6.00 9.60
C THR A 112 -7.73 -6.19 11.10
N GLY A 113 -7.36 -5.13 11.83
CA GLY A 113 -6.85 -5.22 13.20
C GLY A 113 -5.44 -5.82 13.32
N GLU A 114 -4.77 -6.13 12.21
CA GLU A 114 -3.42 -6.71 12.19
C GLU A 114 -2.33 -5.67 11.88
N LYS A 115 -1.32 -5.56 12.75
CA LYS A 115 -0.15 -4.69 12.56
C LYS A 115 0.67 -4.97 11.28
N ARG A 116 0.54 -6.16 10.69
CA ARG A 116 1.34 -6.59 9.51
C ARG A 116 0.62 -6.39 8.18
N THR A 117 -0.70 -6.24 8.20
CA THR A 117 -1.57 -6.11 7.02
C THR A 117 -2.73 -5.21 7.43
N MET A 118 -2.54 -3.90 7.48
CA MET A 118 -3.44 -3.01 8.24
C MET A 118 -4.79 -2.80 7.54
N ILE A 119 -4.78 -2.76 6.21
CA ILE A 119 -5.99 -2.72 5.36
C ILE A 119 -5.90 -3.86 4.35
N ARG A 120 -7.03 -4.49 4.06
CA ARG A 120 -7.18 -5.51 3.02
C ARG A 120 -8.38 -5.19 2.15
N GLY A 121 -8.13 -4.97 0.86
CA GLY A 121 -9.12 -5.03 -0.21
C GLY A 121 -9.15 -6.39 -0.87
N THR A 122 -10.34 -6.85 -1.21
CA THR A 122 -10.56 -8.13 -1.90
C THR A 122 -11.37 -7.88 -3.17
N TYR A 123 -10.80 -8.24 -4.32
CA TYR A 123 -11.41 -7.98 -5.62
C TYR A 123 -11.60 -9.27 -6.40
N PRO A 124 -12.76 -9.52 -7.00
CA PRO A 124 -12.98 -10.71 -7.81
C PRO A 124 -12.15 -10.68 -9.09
N ILE A 125 -11.53 -11.80 -9.43
CA ILE A 125 -10.81 -12.02 -10.68
C ILE A 125 -11.77 -12.74 -11.65
N ARG A 126 -12.46 -11.96 -12.48
CA ARG A 126 -13.53 -12.42 -13.39
C ARG A 126 -12.98 -13.05 -14.67
N VAL A 127 -12.39 -14.24 -14.57
CA VAL A 127 -11.70 -14.91 -15.71
C VAL A 127 -12.62 -15.18 -16.91
N ASP A 128 -13.90 -15.34 -16.67
CA ASP A 128 -14.95 -15.52 -17.68
C ASP A 128 -15.24 -14.25 -18.50
N GLU A 129 -14.80 -13.07 -18.04
CA GLU A 129 -14.97 -11.79 -18.73
C GLU A 129 -13.73 -11.37 -19.54
N HIS A 130 -12.66 -12.18 -19.56
CA HIS A 130 -11.37 -11.84 -20.17
C HIS A 130 -10.75 -13.02 -20.93
N ASP A 131 -9.75 -12.75 -21.79
CA ASP A 131 -9.09 -13.79 -22.62
C ASP A 131 -8.17 -14.73 -21.81
N GLY A 132 -8.03 -14.48 -20.51
CA GLY A 132 -7.35 -15.38 -19.59
C GLY A 132 -7.10 -14.78 -18.21
N PHE A 133 -6.49 -15.60 -17.36
CA PHE A 133 -6.23 -15.24 -15.96
C PHE A 133 -5.37 -13.97 -15.80
N PHE A 134 -4.35 -13.80 -16.63
CA PHE A 134 -3.46 -12.65 -16.52
C PHE A 134 -4.20 -11.32 -16.78
N GLU A 135 -5.06 -11.30 -17.80
CA GLU A 135 -5.85 -10.11 -18.12
C GLU A 135 -6.88 -9.83 -17.02
N ALA A 136 -7.61 -10.85 -16.57
CA ALA A 136 -8.55 -10.73 -15.46
C ALA A 136 -7.88 -10.27 -14.15
N TYR A 137 -6.67 -10.77 -13.86
CA TYR A 137 -5.90 -10.35 -12.70
C TYR A 137 -5.49 -8.88 -12.79
N THR A 138 -5.08 -8.45 -13.98
CA THR A 138 -4.69 -7.05 -14.24
C THR A 138 -5.88 -6.11 -14.15
N ALA A 139 -7.06 -6.55 -14.62
CA ALA A 139 -8.31 -5.81 -14.48
C ALA A 139 -8.69 -5.65 -12.99
N ALA A 140 -8.67 -6.74 -12.20
CA ALA A 140 -8.91 -6.66 -10.76
C ALA A 140 -7.90 -5.76 -10.04
N LEU A 141 -6.62 -5.76 -10.48
CA LEU A 141 -5.60 -4.86 -9.92
C LEU A 141 -5.85 -3.40 -10.29
N ASN A 142 -6.38 -3.15 -11.49
CA ASN A 142 -6.80 -1.81 -11.90
C ASN A 142 -7.97 -1.32 -11.04
N ASP A 143 -9.00 -2.14 -10.85
CA ASP A 143 -10.14 -1.84 -9.97
C ASP A 143 -9.65 -1.48 -8.56
N ALA A 144 -8.76 -2.31 -8.00
CA ALA A 144 -8.17 -2.08 -6.68
C ALA A 144 -7.40 -0.77 -6.61
N PHE A 145 -6.59 -0.46 -7.63
CA PHE A 145 -5.83 0.78 -7.67
C PHE A 145 -6.77 1.99 -7.79
N VAL A 146 -7.75 1.96 -8.70
CA VAL A 146 -8.70 3.06 -8.87
C VAL A 146 -9.43 3.34 -7.54
N GLU A 147 -9.98 2.31 -6.90
CA GLU A 147 -10.75 2.46 -5.67
C GLU A 147 -9.89 2.97 -4.50
N PHE A 148 -8.67 2.45 -4.29
CA PHE A 148 -7.82 2.86 -3.16
C PHE A 148 -7.08 4.18 -3.37
N VAL A 149 -6.69 4.46 -4.61
CA VAL A 149 -5.70 5.49 -4.92
C VAL A 149 -6.32 6.67 -5.66
N VAL A 150 -7.19 6.42 -6.63
CA VAL A 150 -7.75 7.46 -7.49
C VAL A 150 -9.00 8.06 -6.86
N ASP A 151 -9.93 7.20 -6.46
CA ASP A 151 -11.25 7.62 -5.98
C ASP A 151 -11.26 7.89 -4.46
N ASN A 152 -10.18 7.54 -3.75
CA ASN A 152 -10.08 7.66 -2.30
C ASN A 152 -8.87 8.50 -1.86
N SER A 153 -8.85 9.75 -2.32
CA SER A 153 -7.80 10.72 -1.96
C SER A 153 -7.70 10.94 -0.45
N ASP A 154 -8.82 10.89 0.25
CA ASP A 154 -8.89 11.14 1.70
C ASP A 154 -8.23 10.01 2.49
N LEU A 155 -8.39 8.75 2.05
CA LEU A 155 -7.63 7.63 2.59
C LEU A 155 -6.14 7.83 2.38
N VAL A 156 -5.72 8.14 1.15
CA VAL A 156 -4.31 8.36 0.81
C VAL A 156 -3.71 9.49 1.65
N GLN A 157 -4.45 10.59 1.83
CA GLN A 157 -4.02 11.69 2.68
C GLN A 157 -3.89 11.23 4.14
N THR A 158 -4.91 10.58 4.69
CA THR A 158 -4.90 10.10 6.08
C THR A 158 -3.72 9.15 6.37
N LEU A 159 -3.42 8.24 5.44
CA LEU A 159 -2.29 7.31 5.53
C LEU A 159 -0.94 8.02 5.41
N GLY A 160 -0.88 9.08 4.59
CA GLY A 160 0.28 9.95 4.43
C GLY A 160 0.56 10.78 5.68
N ASP A 161 -0.46 11.43 6.24
CA ASP A 161 -0.34 12.23 7.46
C ASP A 161 0.12 11.37 8.64
N ALA A 162 -0.43 10.15 8.78
CA ALA A 162 0.04 9.18 9.78
C ALA A 162 1.53 8.83 9.59
N PHE A 163 1.99 8.76 8.34
CA PHE A 163 3.39 8.46 8.04
C PHE A 163 4.31 9.63 8.34
N ASP A 164 3.92 10.85 7.97
CA ASP A 164 4.71 12.05 8.22
C ASP A 164 4.85 12.31 9.72
N ASP A 165 3.76 12.20 10.50
CA ASP A 165 3.80 12.28 11.97
C ASP A 165 4.71 11.21 12.58
N SER A 166 4.67 9.99 12.03
CA SER A 166 5.53 8.89 12.50
C SER A 166 7.01 9.14 12.20
N VAL A 167 7.32 9.75 11.06
CA VAL A 167 8.69 10.10 10.68
C VAL A 167 9.21 11.21 11.58
N GLU A 168 8.39 12.21 11.90
CA GLU A 168 8.74 13.27 12.86
C GLU A 168 9.00 12.70 14.26
N ALA A 169 8.10 11.85 14.77
CA ALA A 169 8.22 11.28 16.11
C ALA A 169 9.37 10.27 16.28
N TYR A 170 9.81 9.63 15.18
CA TYR A 170 10.90 8.65 15.21
C TYR A 170 12.30 9.29 15.21
N ARG A 171 12.42 10.53 14.73
CA ARG A 171 13.69 11.27 14.64
C ARG A 171 14.04 11.95 15.96
#